data_AF-A0A2H9LKC0-F1
#
_entry.id   AF-A0A2H9LKC0-F1
#
_cell.length_a   1.000
_cell.length_b   1.000
_cell.length_c   1.000
_cell.angle_alpha   90.00
_cell.angle_beta   90.00
_cell.angle_gamma   90.00
#
_symmetry.space_group_name_H-M   'P 1'
#
loop_
_entity.id
_entity.type
_entity.pdbx_description
1 polymer ?
#
loop_
_entity_poly.entity_id
_entity_poly.type
_entity_poly.pdbx_seq_one_letter_code
_entity_poly.pdbx_strand_id
1 'polypeptide(L)'
;MSEIRVSGVPIPLVNYIDLIRSRRSPYYDIVQFLLKDMEMHYQRTGQGSETVYAVNPRILQEEVEKVISDDRLTTVNVCRTILALLYGSDLSEEKDFYVTTTSSGRRNYHIKVNNRTLTSMNRML
;
A
#
# COMPACT_ATOMS: atom_id res chain seq x y z
N MET A 1 21.82 3.04 16.38
CA MET A 1 20.65 2.93 15.49
C MET A 1 20.90 1.78 14.55
N SER A 2 20.14 0.70 14.68
CA SER A 2 20.29 -0.49 13.83
C SER A 2 19.81 -0.15 12.43
N GLU A 3 20.73 -0.10 11.45
CA GLU A 3 20.39 -0.08 10.02
C GLU A 3 19.53 -1.30 9.73
N ILE A 4 18.22 -1.10 9.54
CA ILE A 4 17.37 -2.12 8.95
C ILE A 4 17.82 -2.21 7.49
N ARG A 5 18.76 -3.11 7.20
CA ARG A 5 19.04 -3.54 5.84
C ARG A 5 17.83 -4.33 5.36
N VAL A 6 16.81 -3.64 4.84
CA VAL A 6 15.71 -4.32 4.15
C VAL A 6 16.26 -4.80 2.80
N SER A 7 16.91 -5.96 2.81
CA SER A 7 17.44 -6.60 1.60
C SER A 7 16.30 -6.76 0.60
N GLY A 8 16.37 -6.07 -0.55
CA GLY A 8 15.38 -6.18 -1.62
C GLY A 8 14.43 -4.99 -1.78
N VAL A 9 14.47 -3.98 -0.90
CA VAL A 9 13.64 -2.77 -1.06
C VAL A 9 14.41 -1.67 -1.78
N PRO A 10 13.90 -1.12 -2.89
CA PRO A 10 14.49 0.03 -3.53
C PRO A 10 14.73 1.18 -2.54
N ILE A 11 15.95 1.75 -2.53
CA ILE A 11 16.36 2.84 -1.62
C ILE A 11 15.30 3.95 -1.48
N PRO A 12 14.65 4.43 -2.56
CA PRO A 12 13.63 5.48 -2.44
C PRO A 12 12.44 5.11 -1.55
N LEU A 13 12.15 3.83 -1.33
CA LEU A 13 11.01 3.36 -0.53
C LEU A 13 11.33 3.24 0.96
N VAL A 14 12.61 3.11 1.34
CA VAL A 14 13.03 3.01 2.76
C VAL A 14 12.54 4.24 3.53
N ASN A 15 12.70 5.43 2.97
CA ASN A 15 12.19 6.67 3.60
C ASN A 15 10.66 6.64 3.78
N TYR A 16 9.92 6.07 2.83
CA TYR A 16 8.45 5.99 2.93
C TYR A 16 8.02 4.97 3.97
N ILE A 17 8.74 3.85 4.13
CA ILE A 17 8.55 2.90 5.22
C ILE A 17 8.69 3.61 6.57
N ASP A 18 9.75 4.41 6.74
CA ASP A 18 9.97 5.16 7.98
C ASP A 18 8.90 6.21 8.24
N LEU A 19 8.43 6.90 7.19
CA LEU A 19 7.33 7.86 7.29
C LEU A 19 6.02 7.19 7.71
N ILE A 20 5.71 6.00 7.18
CA ILE A 20 4.54 5.21 7.56
C ILE A 20 4.65 4.77 9.03
N ARG A 21 5.77 4.15 9.42
CA ARG A 21 6.01 3.66 10.80
C ARG A 21 6.00 4.78 11.83
N SER A 22 6.51 5.95 11.44
CA SER A 22 6.49 7.16 12.28
C SER A 22 5.14 7.88 12.26
N ARG A 23 4.11 7.27 11.67
CA ARG A 23 2.73 7.78 11.58
C ARG A 23 2.65 9.19 10.98
N ARG A 24 3.48 9.49 9.98
CA ARG A 24 3.54 10.80 9.35
C ARG A 24 2.46 10.94 8.28
N SER A 25 1.64 11.97 8.40
CA SER A 25 0.68 12.36 7.36
C SER A 25 1.40 12.93 6.13
N PRO A 26 0.93 12.67 4.89
CA PRO A 26 -0.26 11.87 4.55
C PRO A 26 -0.01 10.37 4.40
N TYR A 27 1.24 9.92 4.53
CA TYR A 27 1.68 8.56 4.21
C TYR A 27 0.98 7.49 5.05
N TYR A 28 0.90 7.71 6.36
CA TYR A 28 0.20 6.81 7.27
C TYR A 28 -1.30 6.76 6.98
N ASP A 29 -1.90 7.90 6.63
CA ASP A 29 -3.33 8.00 6.38
C ASP A 29 -3.74 7.27 5.09
N ILE A 30 -2.92 7.36 4.04
CA ILE A 30 -3.08 6.58 2.81
C ILE A 30 -3.10 5.08 3.13
N VAL A 31 -2.17 4.61 3.96
CA VAL A 31 -2.10 3.19 4.35
C VAL A 31 -3.31 2.78 5.17
N GLN A 32 -3.73 3.60 6.14
CA GLN A 32 -4.94 3.35 6.95
C GLN A 32 -6.19 3.23 6.07
N PHE A 33 -6.38 4.16 5.13
CA PHE A 33 -7.50 4.13 4.21
C PHE A 33 -7.48 2.85 3.37
N LEU A 34 -6.32 2.53 2.78
CA LEU A 34 -6.15 1.37 1.92
C LEU A 34 -6.38 0.05 2.66
N LEU A 35 -5.84 -0.13 3.87
CA LEU A 35 -6.01 -1.35 4.65
C LEU A 35 -7.47 -1.56 5.06
N LYS A 36 -8.15 -0.49 5.48
CA LYS A 36 -9.57 -0.55 5.83
C LYS A 36 -10.42 -0.94 4.63
N ASP A 37 -10.15 -0.36 3.45
CA ASP A 37 -10.92 -0.69 2.25
C ASP A 37 -10.65 -2.13 1.77
N MET A 38 -9.40 -2.60 1.83
CA MET A 38 -9.07 -3.99 1.54
C MET A 38 -9.73 -4.97 2.52
N GLU A 39 -9.77 -4.65 3.81
CA GLU A 39 -10.43 -5.48 4.82
C GLU A 39 -11.94 -5.57 4.57
N MET A 40 -12.60 -4.45 4.28
CA MET A 40 -14.02 -4.42 3.93
C MET A 40 -14.29 -5.23 2.65
N HIS A 41 -13.44 -5.10 1.63
CA HIS A 41 -13.55 -5.89 0.40
C HIS A 41 -13.47 -7.39 0.70
N TYR A 42 -12.46 -7.82 1.47
CA TYR A 42 -12.25 -9.22 1.83
C TYR A 42 -13.41 -9.80 2.67
N GLN A 43 -13.97 -9.01 3.59
CA GLN A 43 -15.16 -9.41 4.35
C GLN A 43 -16.38 -9.61 3.45
N ARG A 44 -16.59 -8.76 2.45
CA ARG A 44 -17.72 -8.84 1.50
C ARG A 44 -17.63 -10.03 0.55
N THR A 45 -16.42 -10.45 0.19
CA THR A 45 -16.20 -11.60 -0.72
C THR A 45 -16.31 -12.96 -0.03
N GLY A 46 -16.69 -13.01 1.25
CA GLY A 46 -17.03 -14.25 1.94
C GLY A 46 -15.85 -15.02 2.53
N GLN A 47 -14.88 -14.32 3.13
CA GLN A 47 -13.78 -14.84 3.98
C GLN A 47 -13.49 -16.34 3.80
N GLY A 48 -12.75 -16.71 2.75
CA GLY A 48 -12.47 -18.12 2.46
C GLY A 48 -11.78 -18.36 1.13
N SER A 49 -11.95 -17.46 0.15
CA SER A 49 -11.18 -17.43 -1.08
C SER A 49 -10.18 -16.28 -1.08
N GLU A 50 -8.97 -16.53 -1.59
CA GLU A 50 -8.05 -15.47 -1.98
C GLU A 50 -8.75 -14.58 -3.02
N THR A 51 -8.84 -13.27 -2.75
CA THR A 51 -9.41 -12.29 -3.69
C THR A 51 -8.33 -11.31 -4.13
N VAL A 52 -8.40 -10.85 -5.38
CA VAL A 52 -7.49 -9.82 -5.89
C VAL A 52 -8.15 -8.45 -5.72
N TYR A 53 -7.51 -7.59 -4.92
CA TYR A 53 -7.89 -6.21 -4.75
C TYR A 53 -7.01 -5.30 -5.62
N ALA A 54 -7.63 -4.48 -6.46
CA ALA A 54 -6.93 -3.59 -7.36
C ALA A 54 -6.92 -2.15 -6.82
N VAL A 55 -5.73 -1.57 -6.71
CA VAL A 55 -5.50 -0.18 -6.29
C VAL A 55 -5.18 0.69 -7.50
N ASN A 56 -6.05 1.66 -7.76
CA ASN A 56 -5.76 2.77 -8.67
C ASN A 56 -5.28 3.97 -7.85
N PRO A 57 -4.02 4.43 -8.01
CA PRO A 57 -3.45 5.50 -7.18
C PRO A 57 -4.19 6.83 -7.27
N ARG A 58 -4.78 7.13 -8.43
CA ARG A 58 -5.54 8.37 -8.61
C ARG A 58 -6.85 8.32 -7.85
N ILE A 59 -7.57 7.20 -7.93
CA ILE A 59 -8.80 7.00 -7.16
C ILE A 59 -8.49 7.04 -5.66
N LEU A 60 -7.42 6.35 -5.23
CA LEU A 60 -7.01 6.38 -3.82
C LEU A 60 -6.65 7.79 -3.35
N GLN A 61 -5.93 8.57 -4.18
CA GLN A 61 -5.66 9.98 -3.88
C GLN A 61 -6.96 10.77 -3.70
N GLU A 62 -7.87 10.71 -4.68
CA GLU A 62 -9.15 11.42 -4.65
C GLU A 62 -10.01 11.05 -3.44
N GLU A 63 -9.98 9.79 -2.99
CA GLU A 63 -10.69 9.35 -1.78
C GLU A 63 -10.04 9.86 -0.49
N VAL A 64 -8.71 9.86 -0.39
CA VAL A 64 -7.99 10.37 0.79
C VAL A 64 -8.11 11.88 0.90
N GLU A 65 -8.10 12.61 -0.23
CA GLU A 65 -8.26 14.07 -0.29
C GLU A 65 -9.60 14.55 0.29
N LYS A 66 -10.65 13.72 0.26
CA LYS A 66 -11.94 14.03 0.89
C LYS A 66 -11.85 14.12 2.40
N VAL A 67 -10.84 13.50 3.00
CA VAL A 67 -10.66 13.41 4.46
C VAL A 67 -9.49 14.27 4.93
N ILE A 68 -8.44 14.40 4.13
CA ILE A 68 -7.20 15.09 4.49
C ILE A 68 -6.80 16.05 3.38
N SER A 69 -6.55 17.30 3.77
CA SER A 69 -5.96 18.31 2.90
C SER A 69 -4.47 18.47 3.23
N ASP A 70 -3.59 17.91 2.39
CA ASP A 70 -2.13 18.00 2.52
C ASP A 70 -1.48 18.07 1.13
N ASP A 71 -0.67 19.10 0.87
CA ASP A 71 -0.01 19.31 -0.44
C ASP A 71 0.93 18.17 -0.85
N ARG A 72 1.34 17.32 0.10
CA ARG A 72 2.16 16.14 -0.16
C ARG A 72 1.33 14.95 -0.64
N LEU A 73 0.00 15.03 -0.63
CA LEU A 73 -0.91 14.00 -1.16
C LEU A 73 -0.95 14.04 -2.69
N THR A 74 0.18 13.71 -3.31
CA THR A 74 0.31 13.64 -4.77
C THR A 74 0.22 12.20 -5.24
N THR A 75 -0.20 11.97 -6.50
CA THR A 75 -0.25 10.60 -7.08
C THR A 75 1.11 9.88 -6.98
N VAL A 76 2.21 10.62 -7.10
CA VAL A 76 3.58 10.08 -6.95
C VAL A 76 3.82 9.59 -5.53
N ASN A 77 3.46 10.38 -4.52
CA ASN A 77 3.59 9.98 -3.12
C ASN A 77 2.64 8.83 -2.77
N VAL A 78 1.42 8.81 -3.33
CA VAL A 78 0.52 7.66 -3.19
C VAL A 78 1.14 6.40 -3.77
N CYS A 79 1.69 6.44 -4.98
CA CYS A 79 2.37 5.29 -5.59
C CYS A 79 3.54 4.78 -4.73
N ARG A 80 4.39 5.68 -4.24
CA ARG A 80 5.53 5.33 -3.38
C ARG A 80 5.07 4.79 -2.03
N THR A 81 3.98 5.31 -1.49
CA THR A 81 3.39 4.83 -0.22
C THR A 81 2.82 3.42 -0.38
N ILE A 82 2.11 3.14 -1.48
CA ILE A 82 1.61 1.79 -1.78
C ILE A 82 2.81 0.83 -1.91
N LEU A 83 3.83 1.18 -2.70
CA LEU A 83 5.00 0.32 -2.85
C LEU A 83 5.76 0.12 -1.54
N ALA A 84 5.90 1.17 -0.71
CA ALA A 84 6.51 1.07 0.60
C ALA A 84 5.72 0.17 1.54
N LEU A 85 4.38 0.21 1.49
CA LEU A 85 3.52 -0.74 2.20
C LEU A 85 3.80 -2.17 1.72
N LEU A 86 3.75 -2.41 0.42
CA LEU A 86 3.88 -3.75 -0.15
C LEU A 86 5.24 -4.38 0.09
N TYR A 87 6.33 -3.65 -0.18
CA TYR A 87 7.69 -4.14 0.04
C TYR A 87 8.14 -4.05 1.51
N GLY A 88 7.53 -3.17 2.31
CA GLY A 88 7.80 -3.04 3.75
C GLY A 88 7.03 -4.05 4.61
N SER A 89 6.02 -4.69 4.02
CA SER A 89 5.30 -5.83 4.57
C SER A 89 5.91 -7.10 3.97
N ASP A 90 5.93 -8.22 4.70
CA ASP A 90 6.52 -9.49 4.27
C ASP A 90 5.72 -10.18 3.13
N LEU A 91 5.54 -9.46 2.03
CA LEU A 91 4.82 -9.81 0.82
C LEU A 91 5.83 -9.97 -0.31
N SER A 92 5.61 -10.99 -1.13
CA SER A 92 6.43 -11.26 -2.31
C SER A 92 5.73 -10.76 -3.58
N GLU A 93 6.47 -10.04 -4.43
CA GLU A 93 6.00 -9.69 -5.78
C GLU A 93 5.74 -10.96 -6.60
N GLU A 94 4.79 -10.91 -7.54
CA GLU A 94 4.22 -12.02 -8.33
C GLU A 94 3.45 -13.08 -7.52
N LYS A 95 3.77 -13.28 -6.24
CA LYS A 95 3.07 -14.24 -5.37
C LYS A 95 1.91 -13.61 -4.60
N ASP A 96 2.16 -12.49 -3.94
CA ASP A 96 1.25 -11.80 -3.02
C ASP A 96 0.73 -10.48 -3.63
N PHE A 97 1.50 -9.84 -4.51
CA PHE A 97 1.05 -8.67 -5.29
C PHE A 97 1.76 -8.58 -6.64
N TYR A 98 1.20 -7.83 -7.59
CA TYR A 98 1.87 -7.49 -8.85
C TYR A 98 1.45 -6.08 -9.31
N VAL A 99 2.26 -5.48 -10.19
CA VAL A 99 2.03 -4.12 -10.70
C VAL A 99 1.78 -4.18 -12.20
N THR A 100 0.67 -3.59 -12.66
CA THR A 100 0.43 -3.40 -14.09
C THR A 100 0.63 -1.95 -14.48
N THR A 101 1.11 -1.72 -15.70
CA THR A 101 1.29 -0.38 -16.26
C THR A 101 0.48 -0.27 -17.55
N THR A 102 -0.34 0.78 -17.68
CA THR A 102 -1.08 1.07 -18.92
C THR A 102 -0.12 1.57 -20.01
N SER A 103 -0.58 1.58 -21.27
CA SER A 103 0.16 2.18 -22.40
C SER A 103 0.53 3.66 -22.18
N SER A 104 -0.25 4.37 -21.37
CA SER A 104 0.00 5.76 -20.96
C SER A 104 0.91 5.90 -19.72
N GLY A 105 1.50 4.80 -19.23
CA GLY A 105 2.43 4.80 -18.11
C GLY A 105 1.77 4.82 -16.72
N ARG A 106 0.46 4.63 -16.62
CA ARG A 106 -0.26 4.64 -15.33
C ARG A 106 -0.15 3.29 -14.65
N ARG A 107 0.25 3.28 -13.38
CA ARG A 107 0.38 2.07 -12.58
C ARG A 107 -0.92 1.71 -11.87
N ASN A 108 -1.23 0.42 -11.83
CA ASN A 108 -2.23 -0.16 -10.93
C ASN A 108 -1.56 -1.28 -10.13
N TYR A 109 -1.93 -1.40 -8.87
CA TYR A 109 -1.37 -2.40 -7.96
C TYR A 109 -2.44 -3.45 -7.69
N HIS A 110 -2.08 -4.73 -7.77
CA HIS A 110 -3.01 -5.83 -7.57
C HIS A 110 -2.49 -6.66 -6.41
N ILE A 111 -3.29 -6.77 -5.36
CA ILE A 111 -2.89 -7.37 -4.09
C ILE A 111 -3.80 -8.56 -3.84
N LYS A 112 -3.21 -9.73 -3.58
CA LYS A 112 -3.98 -10.89 -3.12
C LYS A 112 -4.31 -10.70 -1.65
N VAL A 113 -5.57 -10.47 -1.37
CA VAL A 113 -6.07 -10.19 -0.02
C VAL A 113 -6.55 -11.50 0.61
N ASN A 114 -5.94 -11.82 1.75
CA ASN A 114 -6.32 -12.90 2.64
C ASN A 114 -5.83 -12.55 4.06
N ASN A 115 -6.13 -13.41 5.04
CA ASN A 115 -5.72 -13.19 6.43
C ASN A 115 -4.20 -13.01 6.59
N ARG A 116 -3.38 -13.74 5.81
CA ARG A 116 -1.91 -13.62 5.88
C ARG A 116 -1.46 -12.25 5.39
N THR A 117 -1.91 -11.80 4.22
CA THR A 117 -1.45 -10.53 3.64
C THR A 117 -1.93 -9.33 4.44
N LEU A 118 -3.20 -9.33 4.88
CA LEU A 118 -3.73 -8.29 5.78
C LEU A 118 -2.97 -8.24 7.12
N THR A 119 -2.68 -9.39 7.73
CA THR A 119 -1.89 -9.44 8.97
C THR A 119 -0.48 -8.92 8.76
N SER A 120 0.15 -9.29 7.65
CA SER A 120 1.53 -8.86 7.33
C SER A 120 1.61 -7.35 7.12
N MET A 121 0.63 -6.77 6.43
CA MET A 121 0.57 -5.32 6.23
C MET A 121 0.23 -4.56 7.51
N ASN A 122 -0.67 -5.08 8.35
CA ASN A 122 -0.97 -4.46 9.65
C ASN A 122 0.22 -4.48 10.61
N ARG A 123 1.08 -5.52 10.56
CA ARG A 123 2.32 -5.57 11.37
C ARG A 123 3.37 -4.54 10.97
N MET A 124 3.27 -3.95 9.78
CA MET A 124 4.16 -2.90 9.35
C MET A 124 3.88 -1.56 10.06
N LEU A 125 2.64 -1.35 10.50
CA LEU A 125 2.15 -0.14 11.16
C LEU A 125 2.48 -0.08 12.66
#